data_AF-A0A7V6KXA5-F1
#
_entry.id   AF-A0A7V6KXA5-F1
#
_cell.length_a   1.000
_cell.length_b   1.000
_cell.length_c   1.000
_cell.angle_alpha   90.00
_cell.angle_beta   90.00
_cell.angle_gamma   90.00
#
_symmetry.space_group_name_H-M   'P 1'
#
loop_
_entity.id
_entity.type
_entity.pdbx_description
1 polymer ?
#
loop_
_entity_poly.entity_id
_entity_poly.type
_entity_poly.pdbx_seq_one_letter_code
_entity_poly.pdbx_strand_id
1 'polypeptide(L)'
;LQKNGLVIPQDKFIDCGILIYKNDQPVMAGGSGCGCVATVTYGHFLKRMRKGELKRILVVATGALLSPLSYQQKESIPCIAHAVSIESE
;
A
#
# COMPACT_ATOMS: atom_id res chain seq x y z
N LEU A 1 4.85 -10.28 9.72
CA LEU A 1 6.22 -9.71 9.61
C LEU A 1 6.90 -9.81 10.98
N GLN A 2 8.06 -10.45 11.07
CA GLN A 2 8.94 -10.41 12.25
C GLN A 2 10.30 -9.88 11.82
N LYS A 3 10.56 -8.59 12.07
CA LYS A 3 11.81 -7.95 11.67
C LYS A 3 12.10 -6.75 12.57
N ASN A 4 13.37 -6.52 12.91
CA ASN A 4 13.82 -5.38 13.71
C ASN A 4 13.05 -5.21 15.04
N GLY A 5 12.70 -6.32 15.70
CA GLY A 5 11.91 -6.31 16.94
C GLY A 5 10.41 -6.04 16.78
N LEU A 6 9.92 -5.79 15.56
CA LEU A 6 8.51 -5.60 15.27
C LEU A 6 7.84 -6.93 14.90
N VAL A 7 6.74 -7.24 15.57
CA VAL A 7 5.86 -8.38 15.27
C VAL A 7 4.52 -7.84 14.78
N ILE A 8 4.30 -7.91 13.46
CA ILE A 8 3.03 -7.54 12.84
C ILE A 8 2.32 -8.81 12.38
N PRO A 9 1.12 -9.12 12.91
CA PRO A 9 0.31 -10.24 12.44
C PRO A 9 0.07 -10.17 10.93
N GLN A 10 0.08 -11.31 10.25
CA GLN A 10 0.01 -11.35 8.79
C GLN A 10 -1.34 -10.83 8.26
N ASP A 11 -2.43 -11.08 8.99
CA ASP A 11 -3.77 -10.57 8.72
C ASP A 11 -3.91 -9.05 8.90
N LYS A 12 -2.93 -8.40 9.56
CA LYS A 12 -2.87 -6.95 9.78
C LYS A 12 -1.83 -6.24 8.92
N PHE A 13 -1.05 -6.98 8.15
CA PHE A 13 -0.06 -6.43 7.22
C PHE A 13 -0.50 -6.72 5.79
N ILE A 14 -1.22 -5.76 5.19
CA ILE A 14 -1.91 -5.95 3.91
C ILE A 14 -1.41 -4.94 2.89
N ASP A 15 -1.20 -5.42 1.66
CA ASP A 15 -0.80 -4.61 0.51
C ASP A 15 -2.01 -4.23 -0.36
N CYS A 16 -2.11 -2.96 -0.77
CA CYS A 16 -3.22 -2.48 -1.60
C CYS A 16 -3.22 -3.09 -3.01
N GLY A 17 -2.04 -3.36 -3.56
CA GLY A 17 -1.85 -3.96 -4.89
C GLY A 17 -2.34 -5.40 -4.97
N ILE A 18 -2.28 -6.13 -3.85
CA ILE A 18 -2.85 -7.48 -3.74
C ILE A 18 -4.37 -7.43 -3.57
N LEU A 19 -4.90 -6.43 -2.85
CA LEU A 19 -6.34 -6.33 -2.57
C LEU A 19 -7.19 -5.84 -3.74
N ILE A 20 -6.61 -5.05 -4.64
CA ILE A 20 -7.39 -4.35 -5.68
C ILE A 20 -7.87 -5.28 -6.82
N TYR A 21 -7.23 -6.44 -6.99
CA TYR A 21 -7.52 -7.42 -8.03
C TYR A 21 -7.89 -8.78 -7.45
N LYS A 22 -8.59 -9.58 -8.25
CA LYS A 22 -8.81 -11.01 -7.98
C LYS A 22 -7.63 -11.83 -8.51
N ASN A 23 -7.43 -13.00 -7.93
CA ASN A 23 -6.33 -13.91 -8.26
C ASN A 23 -6.33 -14.40 -9.72
N ASP A 24 -7.48 -14.40 -10.40
CA ASP A 24 -7.65 -14.85 -11.78
C ASP A 24 -7.38 -13.74 -12.82
N GLN A 25 -7.14 -12.51 -12.38
CA GLN A 25 -6.84 -11.40 -13.28
C GLN A 25 -5.34 -11.38 -13.63
N PRO A 26 -4.97 -11.13 -14.90
CA PRO A 26 -3.58 -11.20 -15.36
C PRO A 26 -2.78 -9.94 -14.99
N VAL A 27 -2.55 -9.71 -13.70
CA VAL A 27 -1.92 -8.49 -13.15
C VAL A 27 -0.50 -8.70 -12.64
N MET A 28 0.13 -9.80 -13.04
CA MET A 28 1.49 -10.17 -12.63
C MET A 28 1.66 -10.16 -11.10
N ALA A 29 2.46 -9.24 -10.56
CA ALA A 29 2.74 -9.14 -9.12
C ALA A 29 1.67 -8.38 -8.32
N GLY A 30 0.68 -7.76 -8.99
CA GLY A 30 -0.39 -6.99 -8.35
C GLY A 30 -0.49 -5.55 -8.87
N GLY A 31 -1.34 -4.75 -8.21
CA GLY A 31 -1.52 -3.33 -8.51
C GLY A 31 -0.38 -2.44 -8.01
N SER A 32 -0.20 -1.30 -8.69
CA SER A 32 0.78 -0.28 -8.33
C SER A 32 0.28 1.12 -8.73
N GLY A 33 1.09 2.14 -8.43
CA GLY A 33 0.80 3.53 -8.77
C GLY A 33 -0.12 4.25 -7.77
N CYS A 34 -0.24 5.57 -7.94
CA CYS A 34 -0.97 6.44 -7.01
C CYS A 34 -2.45 6.08 -6.86
N GLY A 35 -3.08 5.59 -7.93
CA GLY A 35 -4.47 5.15 -7.91
C GLY A 35 -4.70 3.91 -7.05
N CYS A 36 -3.73 3.00 -6.94
CA CYS A 36 -3.90 1.75 -6.21
C CYS A 36 -4.11 2.00 -4.70
N VAL A 37 -3.16 2.67 -4.05
CA VAL A 37 -3.27 2.99 -2.62
C VAL A 37 -4.46 3.89 -2.33
N ALA A 38 -4.76 4.88 -3.19
CA ALA A 38 -5.87 5.80 -2.99
C ALA A 38 -7.24 5.11 -3.07
N THR A 39 -7.46 4.31 -4.12
CA THR A 39 -8.75 3.64 -4.33
C THR A 39 -9.03 2.57 -3.29
N VAL A 40 -8.02 1.79 -2.89
CA VAL A 40 -8.19 0.78 -1.83
C VAL A 40 -8.40 1.46 -0.48
N THR A 41 -7.65 2.50 -0.16
CA THR A 41 -7.82 3.23 1.11
C THR A 41 -9.22 3.84 1.22
N TYR A 42 -9.62 4.67 0.25
CA TYR A 42 -10.89 5.39 0.32
C TYR A 42 -12.10 4.51 0.00
N GLY A 43 -11.94 3.55 -0.91
CA GLY A 43 -13.01 2.70 -1.42
C GLY A 43 -13.27 1.45 -0.58
N HIS A 44 -12.24 0.89 0.06
CA HIS A 44 -12.34 -0.31 0.89
C HIS A 44 -12.16 0.00 2.38
N PHE A 45 -10.98 0.49 2.78
CA PHE A 45 -10.66 0.62 4.21
C PHE A 45 -11.48 1.69 4.94
N LEU A 46 -11.62 2.90 4.39
CA LEU A 46 -12.42 3.94 5.04
C LEU A 46 -13.91 3.56 5.13
N LYS A 47 -14.43 2.78 4.17
CA LYS A 47 -15.80 2.25 4.28
C LYS A 47 -15.95 1.26 5.44
N ARG A 48 -14.96 0.39 5.63
CA ARG A 48 -14.93 -0.57 6.76
C ARG A 48 -14.77 0.13 8.11
N MET A 49 -13.98 1.19 8.17
CA MET A 49 -13.89 2.05 9.36
C MET A 49 -15.24 2.70 9.70
N ARG A 50 -15.94 3.27 8.70
CA ARG A 50 -17.28 3.84 8.89
C ARG A 50 -18.33 2.82 9.35
N LYS A 51 -18.14 1.54 9.05
CA LYS A 51 -18.98 0.43 9.55
C LYS A 51 -18.60 -0.04 10.96
N GLY A 52 -17.54 0.52 11.56
CA GLY A 52 -17.03 0.11 12.87
C GLY A 52 -16.19 -1.17 12.86
N GLU A 53 -15.86 -1.72 11.67
CA GLU A 53 -15.07 -2.96 11.55
C GLU A 53 -13.59 -2.73 11.87
N LEU A 54 -13.10 -1.50 11.70
CA LEU A 54 -11.72 -1.09 11.89
C LEU A 54 -11.71 0.22 12.67
N LYS A 55 -10.91 0.30 13.75
CA LYS A 55 -10.80 1.51 14.58
C LYS A 55 -9.59 2.38 14.24
N ARG A 56 -8.48 1.74 13.85
CA ARG A 56 -7.21 2.40 13.52
C ARG A 56 -6.55 1.66 12.38
N ILE A 57 -6.08 2.41 11.39
CA ILE A 57 -5.25 1.91 10.30
C ILE A 57 -4.04 2.82 10.11
N LEU A 58 -2.90 2.23 9.74
CA LEU A 58 -1.73 2.96 9.28
C LEU A 58 -1.58 2.72 7.78
N VAL A 59 -1.86 3.74 6.98
CA VAL A 59 -1.71 3.67 5.51
C VAL A 59 -0.32 4.16 5.16
N VAL A 60 0.47 3.35 4.43
CA VAL A 60 1.81 3.70 3.99
C VAL A 60 1.84 3.70 2.46
N ALA A 61 1.84 4.89 1.86
CA ALA A 61 1.94 5.05 0.41
C ALA A 61 3.41 5.09 -0.01
N THR A 62 3.82 4.18 -0.90
CA THR A 62 5.19 4.06 -1.40
C THR A 62 5.31 4.57 -2.83
N GLY A 63 6.45 5.18 -3.17
CA GLY A 63 6.76 5.64 -4.52
C GLY A 63 8.22 5.37 -4.90
N ALA A 64 8.43 5.06 -6.18
CA ALA A 64 9.74 5.01 -6.81
C ALA A 64 9.98 6.32 -7.56
N LEU A 65 11.07 7.01 -7.25
CA LEU A 65 11.41 8.33 -7.78
C LEU A 65 12.38 8.15 -8.95
N LEU A 66 11.84 7.99 -10.16
CA LEU A 66 12.64 7.77 -11.37
C LEU A 66 12.10 8.56 -12.57
N SER A 67 12.97 8.78 -13.54
CA SER A 67 12.65 9.26 -14.87
C SER A 67 13.19 8.29 -15.94
N PRO A 68 12.66 8.33 -17.18
CA PRO A 68 13.21 7.51 -18.26
C PRO A 68 14.72 7.69 -18.44
N LEU A 69 15.21 8.92 -18.27
CA LEU A 69 16.64 9.24 -18.39
C LEU A 69 17.47 8.58 -17.29
N SER A 70 17.12 8.79 -16.00
CA SER A 70 17.84 8.18 -14.87
C SER A 70 17.89 6.65 -14.96
N TYR A 71 16.80 6.03 -15.44
CA TYR A 71 16.76 4.58 -15.63
C TYR A 71 17.69 4.12 -16.77
N GLN A 72 17.68 4.81 -17.91
CA GLN A 72 18.57 4.50 -19.04
C GLN A 72 20.05 4.69 -18.70
N GLN A 73 20.36 5.67 -17.85
CA GLN A 73 21.70 5.92 -17.32
C GLN A 73 22.13 4.91 -16.25
N LYS A 74 21.26 3.95 -15.90
CA LYS A 74 21.51 2.91 -14.87
C LYS A 74 21.79 3.50 -13.49
N GLU A 75 21.20 4.66 -13.20
CA GLU A 75 21.24 5.21 -11.85
C GLU A 75 20.41 4.33 -10.90
N SER A 76 20.74 4.40 -9.61
CA SER A 76 19.91 3.76 -8.58
C SER A 76 18.54 4.41 -8.54
N ILE A 77 17.48 3.64 -8.28
CA ILE A 77 16.12 4.17 -8.14
C ILE A 77 15.86 4.52 -6.68
N PRO A 78 15.82 5.81 -6.29
CA PRO A 78 15.44 6.19 -4.95
C PRO A 78 13.95 5.90 -4.70
N CYS A 79 13.63 5.45 -3.49
CA CYS A 79 12.27 5.16 -3.07
C CYS A 79 11.88 6.00 -1.85
N ILE A 80 10.59 6.30 -1.72
CA ILE A 80 10.02 7.06 -0.60
C ILE A 80 8.75 6.38 -0.10
N ALA A 81 8.45 6.56 1.18
CA ALA A 81 7.20 6.14 1.79
C ALA A 81 6.65 7.25 2.69
N HIS A 82 5.36 7.54 2.56
CA HIS A 82 4.64 8.46 3.42
C HIS A 82 3.56 7.69 4.19
N ALA A 83 3.55 7.84 5.51
CA ALA A 83 2.63 7.14 6.39
C ALA A 83 1.59 8.10 7.00
N VAL A 84 0.34 7.67 7.04
CA VAL A 84 -0.78 8.41 7.66
C VAL A 84 -1.55 7.46 8.59
N SER A 85 -1.68 7.85 9.86
CA SER A 85 -2.59 7.18 10.80
C SER A 85 -4.00 7.72 10.58
N ILE A 86 -4.97 6.84 10.42
CA ILE A 86 -6.39 7.20 10.36
C ILE A 86 -7.09 6.43 11.46
N GLU A 87 -7.84 7.16 12.28
CA GLU A 87 -8.53 6.64 13.45
C GLU A 87 -10.01 7.05 13.41
N SER A 88 -10.88 6.16 13.85
CA SER A 88 -12.29 6.44 14.09
C SER A 88 -12.57 6.31 15.58
N GLU A 89 -13.42 7.20 16.10
CA GLU A 89 -13.92 7.16 17.47
C GLU A 89 -14.68 5.86 17.79
#